data_AF-A0AAJ7T7R4-F1
#
_entry.id   AF-A0AAJ7T7R4-F1
#
_cell.length_a   1.000
_cell.length_b   1.000
_cell.length_c   1.000
_cell.angle_alpha   90.00
_cell.angle_beta   90.00
_cell.angle_gamma   90.00
#
_symmetry.space_group_name_H-M   'P 1'
#
loop_
_entity.id
_entity.type
_entity.pdbx_description
1 polymer ?
#
loop_
_entity_poly.entity_id
_entity_poly.type
_entity_poly.pdbx_seq_one_letter_code
_entity_poly.pdbx_strand_id
1 'polypeptide(L)'
;MSDEEEDEEVPAVAFERDERVVYLERRVSLCFRVRADSWSKFVVDEESQRIVSAFLEDPARRVLVFHLLASGAIAASHALPAQVKGKALCVLRRQRGPPTVPPAVPPAVPPTVPTPAEWCRASLTFCELSPSVLQQLATLIEEVVVPVLSNEQNHASWPAAVAQDVERHVEGMRGHALAARGQAQGRTLLPLPGLAERSRSARSPSVRKMPDKPEPYDRLVVHAVESTVVEWSRQIRAVLASDSAQALRAGAHPGPRAELEFWSARAENLQCIDEQLNTPRVRELFRVLERAESSYCPAFQQICQEVATGKCVD
;
A
#
# COMPACT_ATOMS: atom_id res chain seq x y z
N MET A 1 48.38 -47.38 20.91
CA MET A 1 48.56 -45.96 20.59
C MET A 1 47.32 -45.59 19.82
N SER A 2 46.32 -45.16 20.57
CA SER A 2 45.04 -44.66 20.08
C SER A 2 45.26 -43.17 19.89
N ASP A 3 45.32 -42.74 18.64
CA ASP A 3 45.32 -41.33 18.27
C ASP A 3 43.92 -40.80 18.57
N GLU A 4 43.81 -40.06 19.67
CA GLU A 4 42.64 -39.25 19.98
C GLU A 4 42.70 -38.04 19.04
N GLU A 5 41.80 -38.03 18.05
CA GLU A 5 41.51 -36.85 17.24
C GLU A 5 40.97 -35.77 18.19
N GLU A 6 41.79 -34.77 18.50
CA GLU A 6 41.35 -33.53 19.14
C GLU A 6 40.34 -32.86 18.20
N ASP A 7 39.06 -32.91 18.58
CA ASP A 7 38.01 -32.07 18.01
C ASP A 7 38.42 -30.60 18.20
N GLU A 8 39.02 -29.98 17.17
CA GLU A 8 39.22 -28.54 17.10
C GLU A 8 37.85 -27.84 17.16
N GLU A 9 37.45 -27.39 18.36
CA GLU A 9 36.35 -26.45 18.55
C GLU A 9 36.67 -25.17 17.77
N VAL A 10 36.10 -25.05 16.56
CA VAL A 10 36.17 -23.83 15.76
C VAL A 10 35.64 -22.68 16.62
N PRO A 11 36.44 -21.62 16.89
CA PRO A 11 36.01 -20.55 17.78
C PRO A 11 34.75 -19.89 17.23
N ALA A 12 33.72 -19.79 18.08
CA ALA A 12 32.47 -19.14 17.71
C ALA A 12 32.77 -17.73 17.17
N VAL A 13 32.39 -17.49 15.92
CA VAL A 13 32.55 -16.18 15.29
C VAL A 13 31.75 -15.17 16.12
N ALA A 14 32.43 -14.14 16.64
CA ALA A 14 31.76 -13.06 17.36
C ALA A 14 30.60 -12.51 16.51
N PHE A 15 29.43 -12.28 17.12
CA PHE A 15 28.21 -11.92 16.39
C PHE A 15 28.38 -10.71 15.46
N GLU A 16 29.17 -9.71 15.89
CA GLU A 16 29.53 -8.52 15.10
C GLU A 16 30.39 -8.81 13.86
N ARG A 17 31.06 -9.96 13.81
CA ARG A 17 31.89 -10.43 12.69
C ARG A 17 31.14 -11.36 11.73
N ASP A 18 29.91 -11.76 12.06
CA ASP A 18 29.06 -12.52 11.14
C ASP A 18 28.79 -11.67 9.89
N GLU A 19 29.17 -12.18 8.72
CA GLU A 19 29.02 -11.48 7.45
C GLU A 19 27.57 -11.08 7.13
N ARG A 20 26.58 -11.83 7.63
CA ARG A 20 25.15 -11.51 7.48
C ARG A 20 24.77 -10.31 8.34
N VAL A 21 25.33 -10.21 9.54
CA VAL A 21 25.14 -9.07 10.45
C VAL A 21 25.80 -7.83 9.88
N VAL A 22 27.03 -7.95 9.35
CA VAL A 22 27.72 -6.87 8.62
C VAL A 22 26.95 -6.46 7.36
N TYR A 23 26.30 -7.40 6.67
CA TYR A 23 25.44 -7.08 5.54
C TYR A 23 24.23 -6.24 5.97
N LEU A 24 23.56 -6.60 7.08
CA LEU A 24 22.45 -5.85 7.65
C LEU A 24 22.90 -4.45 8.11
N GLU A 25 24.08 -4.34 8.74
CA GLU A 25 24.68 -3.08 9.17
C GLU A 25 24.74 -2.08 8.01
N ARG A 26 25.28 -2.50 6.86
CA ARG A 26 25.43 -1.62 5.68
C ARG A 26 24.07 -1.08 5.23
N ARG A 27 23.02 -1.90 5.27
CA ARG A 27 21.66 -1.53 4.87
C ARG A 27 21.00 -0.60 5.88
N VAL A 28 21.16 -0.88 7.17
CA VAL A 28 20.65 -0.07 8.29
C VAL A 28 21.33 1.30 8.30
N SER A 29 22.65 1.34 8.18
CA SER A 29 23.45 2.56 8.12
C SER A 29 23.08 3.44 6.92
N LEU A 30 22.86 2.85 5.75
CA LEU A 30 22.39 3.59 4.57
C LEU A 30 20.98 4.16 4.77
N CYS A 31 20.08 3.36 5.33
CA CYS A 31 18.68 3.73 5.53
C CYS A 31 18.52 4.88 6.54
N PHE A 32 19.19 4.79 7.69
CA PHE A 32 19.03 5.74 8.80
C PHE A 32 20.08 6.85 8.83
N ARG A 33 21.15 6.75 8.02
CA ARG A 33 22.31 7.67 8.06
C ARG A 33 22.90 7.82 9.46
N VAL A 34 22.91 6.71 10.21
CA VAL A 34 23.42 6.66 11.58
C VAL A 34 24.95 6.70 11.61
N ARG A 35 25.52 7.22 12.70
CA ARG A 35 26.98 7.16 12.95
C ARG A 35 27.36 5.71 13.27
N ALA A 36 28.59 5.32 12.95
CA ALA A 36 29.10 3.97 13.22
C ALA A 36 28.93 3.55 14.69
N ASP A 37 29.14 4.47 15.63
CA ASP A 37 28.97 4.27 17.08
C ASP A 37 27.54 3.83 17.48
N SER A 38 26.51 4.19 16.71
CA SER A 38 25.13 3.75 16.98
C SER A 38 24.93 2.26 16.68
N TRP A 39 25.52 1.76 15.59
CA TRP A 39 25.45 0.33 15.27
C TRP A 39 26.31 -0.49 16.21
N SER A 40 27.51 0.00 16.57
CA SER A 40 28.40 -0.67 17.53
C SER A 40 27.72 -0.90 18.88
N LYS A 41 26.89 0.03 19.36
CA LYS A 41 26.09 -0.16 20.58
C LYS A 41 24.94 -1.14 20.40
N PHE A 42 24.31 -1.13 19.24
CA PHE A 42 23.21 -2.05 18.91
C PHE A 42 23.69 -3.50 18.79
N VAL A 43 24.83 -3.74 18.13
CA VAL A 43 25.31 -5.09 17.84
C VAL A 43 25.82 -5.83 19.08
N VAL A 44 26.23 -5.11 20.14
CA VAL A 44 26.66 -5.69 21.42
C VAL A 44 25.52 -5.90 22.42
N ASP A 45 24.35 -5.31 22.16
CA ASP A 45 23.18 -5.45 23.03
C ASP A 45 22.56 -6.85 22.91
N GLU A 46 22.45 -7.58 24.03
CA GLU A 46 22.03 -8.98 24.02
C GLU A 46 20.60 -9.18 23.48
N GLU A 47 19.68 -8.25 23.75
CA GLU A 47 18.31 -8.33 23.24
C GLU A 47 18.29 -8.16 21.71
N SER A 48 19.04 -7.18 21.20
CA SER A 48 19.22 -6.94 19.78
C SER A 48 19.85 -8.14 19.06
N GLN A 49 20.89 -8.75 19.66
CA GLN A 49 21.49 -9.98 19.14
C GLN A 49 20.48 -11.12 19.09
N ARG A 50 19.71 -11.35 20.17
CA ARG A 50 18.68 -12.39 20.22
C ARG A 50 17.65 -12.22 19.10
N ILE A 51 17.17 -11.00 18.87
CA ILE A 51 16.17 -10.69 17.82
C ILE A 51 16.74 -10.96 16.42
N VAL A 52 17.94 -10.45 16.13
CA VAL A 52 18.56 -10.61 14.82
C VAL A 52 18.96 -12.07 14.57
N SER A 53 19.57 -12.75 15.54
CA SER A 53 19.89 -14.18 15.46
C SER A 53 18.65 -15.02 15.25
N ALA A 54 17.57 -14.75 15.99
CA ALA A 54 16.30 -15.45 15.77
C ALA A 54 15.82 -15.26 14.33
N PHE A 55 15.88 -14.04 13.76
CA PHE A 55 15.53 -13.82 12.36
C PHE A 55 16.44 -14.57 11.38
N LEU A 56 17.74 -14.67 11.64
CA LEU A 56 18.70 -15.30 10.73
C LEU A 56 18.58 -16.84 10.77
N GLU A 57 18.45 -17.42 11.95
CA GLU A 57 18.47 -18.87 12.18
C GLU A 57 17.09 -19.53 12.03
N ASP A 58 16.00 -18.85 12.43
CA ASP A 58 14.64 -19.42 12.36
C ASP A 58 13.96 -19.10 11.01
N PRO A 59 13.75 -20.09 10.12
CA PRO A 59 13.09 -19.87 8.85
C PRO A 59 11.61 -19.49 8.96
N ALA A 60 10.97 -19.69 10.10
CA ALA A 60 9.60 -19.23 10.35
C ALA A 60 9.55 -17.71 10.56
N ARG A 61 10.67 -17.07 10.98
CA ARG A 61 10.75 -15.62 11.17
C ARG A 61 11.04 -14.93 9.84
N ARG A 62 9.96 -14.43 9.22
CA ARG A 62 10.03 -13.82 7.88
C ARG A 62 10.25 -12.31 7.89
N VAL A 63 10.11 -11.69 9.05
CA VAL A 63 10.13 -10.23 9.19
C VAL A 63 11.13 -9.84 10.29
N LEU A 64 11.98 -8.87 9.95
CA LEU A 64 12.81 -8.13 10.88
C LEU A 64 12.68 -6.65 10.56
N VAL A 65 12.38 -5.84 11.56
CA VAL A 65 12.18 -4.40 11.42
C VAL A 65 13.21 -3.68 12.26
N PHE A 66 13.98 -2.81 11.63
CA PHE A 66 14.81 -1.83 12.34
C PHE A 66 14.09 -0.49 12.37
N HIS A 67 14.20 0.23 13.48
CA HIS A 67 13.68 1.58 13.61
C HIS A 67 14.54 2.38 14.60
N LEU A 68 14.41 3.71 14.57
CA LEU A 68 15.07 4.58 15.53
C LEU A 68 14.14 4.93 16.69
N LEU A 69 14.66 4.83 17.90
CA LEU A 69 14.02 5.36 19.11
C LEU A 69 14.15 6.88 19.13
N ALA A 70 13.36 7.54 19.98
CA ALA A 70 13.45 9.00 20.16
C ALA A 70 14.85 9.47 20.62
N SER A 71 15.62 8.60 21.25
CA SER A 71 17.02 8.82 21.63
C SER A 71 18.01 8.78 20.45
N GLY A 72 17.58 8.36 19.25
CA GLY A 72 18.44 8.10 18.10
C GLY A 72 19.15 6.73 18.14
N ALA A 73 18.87 5.90 19.16
CA ALA A 73 19.33 4.52 19.20
C ALA A 73 18.56 3.63 18.21
N ILE A 74 19.24 2.61 17.67
CA ILE A 74 18.62 1.61 16.80
C ILE A 74 17.93 0.58 17.68
N ALA A 75 16.74 0.16 17.27
CA ALA A 75 16.02 -0.97 17.86
C ALA A 75 15.55 -1.93 16.76
N ALA A 76 15.44 -3.21 17.10
CA ALA A 76 14.97 -4.27 16.20
C ALA A 76 13.72 -4.95 16.76
N SER A 77 12.84 -5.43 15.89
CA SER A 77 11.65 -6.21 16.26
C SER A 77 11.20 -7.13 15.12
N HIS A 78 10.38 -8.14 15.42
CA HIS A 78 9.81 -9.05 14.41
C HIS A 78 8.46 -8.59 13.85
N ALA A 79 7.93 -7.49 14.36
CA ALA A 79 6.70 -6.86 13.91
C ALA A 79 6.90 -5.35 13.85
N LEU A 80 6.13 -4.68 12.99
CA LEU A 80 6.11 -3.23 12.94
C LEU A 80 5.54 -2.70 14.28
N PRO A 81 6.27 -1.86 15.01
CA PRO A 81 5.73 -1.23 16.22
C PRO A 81 4.45 -0.44 15.90
N ALA A 82 3.49 -0.44 16.83
CA ALA A 82 2.23 0.28 16.64
C ALA A 82 2.42 1.81 16.45
N GLN A 83 3.54 2.37 16.91
CA GLN A 83 3.88 3.79 16.77
C GLN A 83 5.29 3.97 16.23
N VAL A 84 5.47 3.79 14.92
CA VAL A 84 6.72 4.21 14.27
C VAL A 84 6.65 5.71 14.00
N LYS A 85 7.26 6.51 14.89
CA LYS A 85 7.30 7.98 14.74
C LYS A 85 8.23 8.45 13.61
N GLY A 86 9.12 7.59 13.15
CA GLY A 86 10.15 7.90 12.16
C GLY A 86 10.19 6.93 10.99
N LYS A 87 11.34 6.87 10.32
CA LYS A 87 11.62 5.87 9.30
C LYS A 87 11.80 4.51 9.95
N ALA A 88 11.40 3.44 9.27
CA ALA A 88 11.76 2.06 9.61
C ALA A 88 12.33 1.34 8.39
N LEU A 89 13.16 0.32 8.63
CA LEU A 89 13.69 -0.58 7.62
C LEU A 89 13.12 -1.97 7.88
N CYS A 90 12.24 -2.43 7.01
CA CYS A 90 11.70 -3.77 7.02
C CYS A 90 12.57 -4.69 6.15
N VAL A 91 12.97 -5.82 6.72
CA VAL A 91 13.72 -6.89 6.07
C VAL A 91 12.82 -8.11 6.00
N LEU A 92 12.54 -8.54 4.77
CA LEU A 92 11.63 -9.64 4.46
C LEU A 92 12.39 -10.82 3.86
N ARG A 93 12.12 -12.02 4.36
CA ARG A 93 12.65 -13.26 3.77
C ARG A 93 11.79 -13.67 2.56
N ARG A 94 12.40 -13.79 1.37
CA ARG A 94 11.71 -14.16 0.11
C ARG A 94 11.18 -15.59 0.14
N GLN A 95 12.01 -16.55 0.51
CA GLN A 95 11.72 -17.99 0.47
C GLN A 95 10.93 -18.47 1.69
N ARG A 96 9.97 -19.40 1.51
CA ARG A 96 9.30 -20.17 2.59
C ARG A 96 10.06 -21.49 2.72
N GLY A 97 10.72 -21.71 3.85
CA GLY A 97 11.47 -22.94 4.11
C GLY A 97 12.94 -22.91 3.62
N PRO A 98 13.70 -23.99 3.88
CA PRO A 98 15.09 -24.13 3.41
C PRO A 98 15.15 -24.06 1.88
N PRO A 99 16.28 -23.63 1.29
CA PRO A 99 16.42 -23.52 -0.16
C PRO A 99 16.07 -24.85 -0.82
N THR A 100 14.95 -24.91 -1.53
CA THR A 100 14.58 -26.10 -2.29
C THR A 100 15.65 -26.33 -3.35
N VAL A 101 16.26 -27.52 -3.30
CA VAL A 101 17.22 -28.01 -4.29
C VAL A 101 16.65 -27.74 -5.69
N PRO A 102 17.43 -27.11 -6.61
CA PRO A 102 16.98 -26.89 -7.97
C PRO A 102 16.63 -28.24 -8.64
N PRO A 103 15.71 -28.26 -9.64
CA PRO A 103 15.28 -29.49 -10.30
C PRO A 103 16.49 -30.26 -10.85
N ALA A 104 16.38 -31.59 -10.81
CA ALA A 104 17.40 -32.62 -11.04
C ALA A 104 18.02 -32.62 -12.46
N VAL A 105 18.60 -31.51 -12.88
CA VAL A 105 19.68 -31.51 -13.86
C VAL A 105 20.97 -31.52 -13.03
N PRO A 106 21.79 -32.57 -13.09
CA PRO A 106 23.06 -32.56 -12.38
C PRO A 106 23.90 -31.40 -12.92
N PRO A 107 24.26 -30.39 -12.11
CA PRO A 107 25.22 -29.41 -12.56
C PRO A 107 26.57 -30.12 -12.72
N ALA A 108 27.25 -29.89 -13.86
CA ALA A 108 28.61 -30.35 -14.11
C ALA A 108 29.66 -29.70 -13.18
N VAL A 109 29.20 -28.89 -12.22
CA VAL A 109 29.98 -28.17 -11.22
C VAL A 109 29.31 -28.45 -9.87
N PRO A 110 30.05 -28.86 -8.83
CA PRO A 110 29.48 -29.04 -7.49
C PRO A 110 28.77 -27.75 -7.06
N PRO A 111 27.58 -27.82 -6.40
CA PRO A 111 26.89 -26.62 -5.96
C PRO A 111 27.79 -25.86 -4.98
N THR A 112 28.37 -24.75 -5.43
CA THR A 112 29.14 -23.85 -4.57
C THR A 112 28.22 -23.37 -3.45
N VAL A 113 28.57 -23.67 -2.19
CA VAL A 113 27.83 -23.13 -1.05
C VAL A 113 27.89 -21.60 -1.15
N PRO A 114 26.74 -20.91 -1.25
CA PRO A 114 26.74 -19.46 -1.41
C PRO A 114 27.37 -18.83 -0.17
N THR A 115 28.19 -17.79 -0.37
CA THR A 115 28.71 -17.00 0.75
C THR A 115 27.54 -16.40 1.55
N PRO A 116 27.71 -16.11 2.84
CA PRO A 116 26.64 -15.51 3.64
C PRO A 116 26.11 -14.19 3.05
N ALA A 117 26.99 -13.38 2.43
CA ALA A 117 26.59 -12.16 1.73
C ALA A 117 25.75 -12.42 0.47
N GLU A 118 26.08 -13.45 -0.33
CA GLU A 118 25.28 -13.88 -1.48
C GLU A 118 23.92 -14.43 -1.05
N TRP A 119 23.89 -15.20 0.04
CA TRP A 119 22.64 -15.64 0.65
C TRP A 119 21.77 -14.46 1.06
N CYS A 120 22.31 -13.46 1.75
CA CYS A 120 21.56 -12.25 2.13
C CYS A 120 20.99 -11.55 0.90
N ARG A 121 21.79 -11.39 -0.15
CA ARG A 121 21.36 -10.74 -1.41
C ARG A 121 20.26 -11.51 -2.14
N ALA A 122 20.31 -12.84 -2.14
CA ALA A 122 19.32 -13.69 -2.80
C ALA A 122 18.03 -13.85 -1.96
N SER A 123 18.17 -13.95 -0.64
CA SER A 123 17.11 -14.38 0.27
C SER A 123 16.36 -13.22 0.94
N LEU A 124 16.98 -12.04 1.08
CA LEU A 124 16.40 -10.91 1.80
C LEU A 124 15.92 -9.80 0.86
N THR A 125 14.77 -9.21 1.16
CA THR A 125 14.22 -8.01 0.51
C THR A 125 14.15 -6.90 1.53
N PHE A 126 14.54 -5.68 1.14
CA PHE A 126 14.55 -4.52 2.02
C PHE A 126 13.47 -3.53 1.57
N CYS A 127 12.67 -3.06 2.52
CA CYS A 127 11.63 -2.07 2.31
C CYS A 127 11.79 -0.96 3.34
N GLU A 128 11.97 0.28 2.87
CA GLU A 128 11.96 1.44 3.75
C GLU A 128 10.52 1.88 3.97
N LEU A 129 10.13 2.06 5.23
CA LEU A 129 8.80 2.51 5.62
C LEU A 129 8.90 3.94 6.17
N SER A 130 8.08 4.83 5.61
CA SER A 130 7.88 6.19 6.09
C SER A 130 6.91 6.20 7.30
N PRO A 131 6.86 7.30 8.07
CA PRO A 131 5.87 7.45 9.14
C PRO A 131 4.42 7.35 8.64
N SER A 132 4.16 7.74 7.39
CA SER A 132 2.84 7.65 6.75
C SER A 132 2.75 6.42 5.86
N VAL A 133 2.69 5.24 6.47
CA VAL A 133 2.70 3.94 5.76
C VAL A 133 1.54 3.82 4.77
N LEU A 134 0.33 4.29 5.15
CA LEU A 134 -0.84 4.25 4.26
C LEU A 134 -0.65 5.12 3.01
N GLN A 135 -0.08 6.32 3.17
CA GLN A 135 0.20 7.19 2.04
C GLN A 135 1.28 6.61 1.14
N GLN A 136 2.36 6.08 1.72
CA GLN A 136 3.41 5.42 0.95
C GLN A 136 2.88 4.20 0.19
N LEU A 137 2.00 3.40 0.80
CA LEU A 137 1.37 2.27 0.14
C LEU A 137 0.49 2.73 -1.03
N ALA A 138 -0.32 3.76 -0.83
CA ALA A 138 -1.13 4.33 -1.90
C ALA A 138 -0.27 4.82 -3.07
N THR A 139 0.81 5.56 -2.79
CA THR A 139 1.76 6.02 -3.80
C THR A 139 2.46 4.87 -4.51
N LEU A 140 2.90 3.83 -3.80
CA LEU A 140 3.50 2.63 -4.40
C LEU A 140 2.53 1.96 -5.36
N ILE A 141 1.27 1.84 -4.97
CA ILE A 141 0.24 1.26 -5.81
C ILE A 141 0.03 2.11 -7.06
N GLU A 142 -0.23 3.40 -6.92
CA GLU A 142 -0.55 4.31 -8.03
C GLU A 142 0.60 4.52 -9.01
N GLU A 143 1.82 4.68 -8.51
CA GLU A 143 2.99 5.10 -9.29
C GLU A 143 3.85 3.93 -9.78
N VAL A 144 3.74 2.75 -9.15
CA VAL A 144 4.60 1.59 -9.50
C VAL A 144 3.75 0.38 -9.87
N VAL A 145 2.93 -0.14 -8.96
CA VAL A 145 2.22 -1.41 -9.17
C VAL A 145 1.25 -1.29 -10.34
N VAL A 146 0.46 -0.23 -10.36
CA VAL A 146 -0.56 0.00 -11.37
C VAL A 146 0.04 0.20 -12.76
N PRO A 147 1.07 1.05 -12.99
CA PRO A 147 1.75 1.13 -14.29
C PRO A 147 2.37 -0.19 -14.74
N VAL A 148 2.97 -0.96 -13.81
CA VAL A 148 3.55 -2.28 -14.13
C VAL A 148 2.47 -3.25 -14.59
N LEU A 149 1.32 -3.30 -13.92
CA LEU A 149 0.24 -4.23 -14.23
C LEU A 149 -0.65 -3.77 -15.39
N SER A 150 -0.75 -2.46 -15.68
CA SER A 150 -1.52 -1.93 -16.80
C SER A 150 -0.75 -1.86 -18.12
N ASN A 151 0.56 -2.10 -18.13
CA ASN A 151 1.34 -2.06 -19.36
C ASN A 151 1.13 -3.35 -20.17
N GLU A 152 0.43 -3.23 -21.31
CA GLU A 152 0.16 -4.34 -22.23
C GLU A 152 1.43 -5.05 -22.72
N GLN A 153 2.58 -4.36 -22.79
CA GLN A 153 3.86 -4.98 -23.16
C GLN A 153 4.31 -6.03 -22.13
N ASN A 154 3.92 -5.87 -20.86
CA ASN A 154 4.19 -6.85 -19.80
C ASN A 154 3.25 -8.06 -19.89
N HIS A 155 2.20 -8.00 -20.72
CA HIS A 155 1.22 -9.07 -20.92
C HIS A 155 1.51 -9.94 -22.14
N ALA A 156 2.64 -9.74 -22.84
CA ALA A 156 2.94 -10.43 -24.09
C ALA A 156 2.88 -11.98 -24.00
N SER A 157 3.11 -12.54 -22.81
CA SER A 157 3.04 -13.98 -22.52
C SER A 157 1.73 -14.44 -21.89
N TRP A 158 0.80 -13.51 -21.62
CA TRP A 158 -0.43 -13.79 -20.90
C TRP A 158 -1.56 -14.15 -21.87
N PRO A 159 -2.42 -15.13 -21.53
CA PRO A 159 -3.68 -15.31 -22.23
C PRO A 159 -4.53 -14.02 -22.15
N ALA A 160 -5.24 -13.68 -23.22
CA ALA A 160 -6.06 -12.47 -23.27
C ALA A 160 -7.07 -12.36 -22.12
N ALA A 161 -7.66 -13.49 -21.70
CA ALA A 161 -8.58 -13.53 -20.57
C ALA A 161 -7.90 -13.13 -19.25
N VAL A 162 -6.63 -13.50 -19.04
CA VAL A 162 -5.87 -13.15 -17.84
C VAL A 162 -5.49 -11.67 -17.86
N ALA A 163 -5.04 -11.16 -19.01
CA ALA A 163 -4.72 -9.74 -19.16
C ALA A 163 -5.95 -8.86 -18.85
N GLN A 164 -7.10 -9.20 -19.44
CA GLN A 164 -8.36 -8.49 -19.19
C GLN A 164 -8.80 -8.58 -17.72
N ASP A 165 -8.61 -9.73 -17.06
CA ASP A 165 -8.95 -9.90 -15.65
C ASP A 165 -8.04 -9.05 -14.74
N VAL A 166 -6.73 -9.04 -15.00
CA VAL A 166 -5.76 -8.21 -14.25
C VAL A 166 -6.09 -6.73 -14.43
N GLU A 167 -6.40 -6.27 -15.63
CA GLU A 167 -6.82 -4.88 -15.87
C GLU A 167 -8.03 -4.47 -15.02
N ARG A 168 -9.04 -5.35 -14.90
CA ARG A 168 -10.21 -5.10 -14.04
C ARG A 168 -9.82 -4.98 -12.57
N HIS A 169 -8.94 -5.86 -12.08
CA HIS A 169 -8.46 -5.81 -10.69
C HIS A 169 -7.61 -4.57 -10.42
N VAL A 170 -6.80 -4.15 -11.39
CA VAL A 170 -5.99 -2.92 -11.30
C VAL A 170 -6.87 -1.68 -11.16
N GLU A 171 -8.01 -1.63 -11.86
CA GLU A 171 -8.99 -0.55 -11.71
C GLU A 171 -9.53 -0.46 -10.26
N GLY A 172 -9.92 -1.59 -9.67
CA GLY A 172 -10.34 -1.64 -8.27
C GLY A 172 -9.21 -1.25 -7.30
N MET A 173 -7.98 -1.66 -7.62
CA MET A 173 -6.79 -1.34 -6.83
C MET A 173 -6.49 0.17 -6.84
N ARG A 174 -6.67 0.87 -7.97
CA ARG A 174 -6.59 2.34 -8.03
C ARG A 174 -7.60 2.99 -7.10
N GLY A 175 -8.85 2.50 -7.09
CA GLY A 175 -9.88 2.99 -6.18
C GLY A 175 -9.51 2.83 -4.71
N HIS A 176 -8.99 1.66 -4.32
CA HIS A 176 -8.54 1.41 -2.96
C HIS A 176 -7.32 2.26 -2.56
N ALA A 177 -6.36 2.46 -3.46
CA ALA A 177 -5.21 3.32 -3.21
C ALA A 177 -5.62 4.79 -3.01
N LEU A 178 -6.54 5.29 -3.85
CA LEU A 178 -7.10 6.62 -3.71
C LEU A 178 -7.81 6.79 -2.36
N ALA A 179 -8.62 5.80 -1.96
CA ALA A 179 -9.29 5.80 -0.67
C ALA A 179 -8.28 5.79 0.50
N ALA A 180 -7.26 4.93 0.44
CA ALA A 180 -6.21 4.86 1.47
C ALA A 180 -5.44 6.19 1.59
N ARG A 181 -5.15 6.85 0.46
CA ARG A 181 -4.52 8.18 0.44
C ARG A 181 -5.42 9.23 1.07
N GLY A 182 -6.72 9.21 0.75
CA GLY A 182 -7.71 10.09 1.38
C GLY A 182 -7.74 9.90 2.89
N GLN A 183 -7.87 8.66 3.36
CA GLN A 183 -7.87 8.33 4.78
C GLN A 183 -6.61 8.79 5.50
N ALA A 184 -5.43 8.61 4.88
CA ALA A 184 -4.16 9.09 5.44
C ALA A 184 -4.10 10.62 5.58
N GLN A 185 -4.90 11.36 4.82
CA GLN A 185 -5.01 12.82 4.84
C GLN A 185 -6.25 13.33 5.60
N GLY A 186 -7.07 12.45 6.16
CA GLY A 186 -8.35 12.82 6.79
C GLY A 186 -9.43 13.29 5.80
N ARG A 187 -9.33 12.88 4.53
CA ARG A 187 -10.23 13.29 3.44
C ARG A 187 -10.93 12.10 2.80
N THR A 188 -12.13 12.30 2.30
CA THR A 188 -12.87 11.32 1.50
C THR A 188 -12.66 11.63 0.03
N LEU A 189 -11.90 10.78 -0.66
CA LEU A 189 -11.63 10.91 -2.09
C LEU A 189 -12.52 9.95 -2.89
N LEU A 190 -13.26 10.49 -3.84
CA LEU A 190 -14.26 9.77 -4.64
C LEU A 190 -13.62 9.18 -5.91
N PRO A 191 -13.48 7.84 -6.03
CA PRO A 191 -12.88 7.23 -7.21
C PRO A 191 -13.79 7.34 -8.42
N LEU A 192 -13.21 7.65 -9.58
CA LEU A 192 -13.90 7.68 -10.88
C LEU A 192 -13.88 6.29 -11.54
N PRO A 193 -14.89 5.93 -12.35
CA PRO A 193 -14.90 4.66 -13.07
C PRO A 193 -13.97 4.71 -14.29
N GLY A 194 -12.92 3.89 -14.32
CA GLY A 194 -11.95 3.91 -15.44
C GLY A 194 -12.48 3.50 -16.81
N LEU A 195 -13.61 2.78 -16.90
CA LEU A 195 -14.29 2.52 -18.18
C LEU A 195 -14.82 3.81 -18.83
N ALA A 196 -15.26 4.78 -18.03
CA ALA A 196 -15.70 6.08 -18.52
C ALA A 196 -14.52 6.93 -19.03
N GLU A 197 -13.30 6.69 -18.53
CA GLU A 197 -12.08 7.31 -19.04
C GLU A 197 -11.64 6.68 -20.38
N ARG A 198 -11.72 5.35 -20.51
CA ARG A 198 -11.40 4.62 -21.76
C ARG A 198 -12.33 4.98 -22.92
N SER A 199 -13.64 5.08 -22.68
CA SER A 199 -14.62 5.54 -23.69
C SER A 199 -14.36 6.98 -24.19
N ARG A 200 -13.67 7.82 -23.40
CA ARG A 200 -13.25 9.16 -23.82
C ARG A 200 -11.94 9.13 -24.59
N SER A 201 -10.95 8.35 -24.15
CA SER A 201 -9.66 8.26 -24.84
C SER A 201 -9.78 7.60 -26.22
N ALA A 202 -10.76 6.71 -26.41
CA ALA A 202 -11.11 6.12 -27.70
C ALA A 202 -11.84 7.09 -28.65
N ARG A 203 -12.34 8.24 -28.16
CA ARG A 203 -12.89 9.31 -29.01
C ARG A 203 -11.76 10.17 -29.55
N SER A 204 -10.96 9.61 -30.46
CA SER A 204 -10.11 10.40 -31.34
C SER A 204 -10.98 11.37 -32.17
N PRO A 205 -10.56 12.63 -32.44
CA PRO A 205 -11.40 13.62 -33.13
C PRO A 205 -11.68 13.31 -34.61
N SER A 206 -11.17 12.19 -35.13
CA SER A 206 -11.06 11.93 -36.57
C SER A 206 -12.27 11.24 -37.21
N VAL A 207 -13.33 10.88 -36.47
CA VAL A 207 -14.53 10.28 -37.07
C VAL A 207 -15.74 11.17 -36.78
N ARG A 208 -15.92 12.18 -37.65
CA ARG A 208 -17.21 12.86 -37.84
C ARG A 208 -18.19 11.84 -38.43
N LYS A 209 -18.87 11.07 -37.60
CA LYS A 209 -20.11 10.37 -37.99
C LYS A 209 -21.29 11.30 -37.71
N MET A 210 -22.22 11.30 -38.66
CA MET A 210 -23.36 12.23 -38.82
C MET A 210 -24.21 12.41 -37.54
N PRO A 211 -24.82 13.59 -37.35
CA PRO A 211 -25.64 13.89 -36.18
C PRO A 211 -27.09 13.51 -36.47
N ASP A 212 -27.56 12.31 -36.07
CA ASP A 212 -29.03 12.11 -35.95
C ASP A 212 -29.51 10.89 -35.16
N LYS A 213 -28.61 10.10 -34.55
CA LYS A 213 -29.01 9.17 -33.47
C LYS A 213 -27.96 9.19 -32.38
N PRO A 214 -28.31 9.46 -31.11
CA PRO A 214 -27.40 9.19 -30.01
C PRO A 214 -27.15 7.69 -30.01
N GLU A 215 -25.94 7.25 -30.38
CA GLU A 215 -25.53 5.88 -30.10
C GLU A 215 -25.73 5.67 -28.60
N PRO A 216 -26.52 4.68 -28.17
CA PRO A 216 -26.71 4.43 -26.76
C PRO A 216 -25.32 4.23 -26.16
N TYR A 217 -25.01 4.98 -25.09
CA TYR A 217 -23.79 4.72 -24.32
C TYR A 217 -23.72 3.22 -24.07
N ASP A 218 -22.53 2.65 -24.28
CA ASP A 218 -22.29 1.24 -24.00
C ASP A 218 -22.89 0.92 -22.62
N ARG A 219 -23.81 -0.05 -22.56
CA ARG A 219 -24.53 -0.42 -21.33
C ARG A 219 -23.55 -0.70 -20.19
N LEU A 220 -22.35 -1.18 -20.52
CA LEU A 220 -21.26 -1.39 -19.57
C LEU A 220 -20.77 -0.08 -18.92
N VAL A 221 -20.71 1.02 -19.68
CA VAL A 221 -20.33 2.34 -19.16
C VAL A 221 -21.43 2.87 -18.25
N VAL A 222 -22.70 2.78 -18.65
CA VAL A 222 -23.83 3.22 -17.80
C VAL A 222 -23.81 2.47 -16.47
N HIS A 223 -23.71 1.14 -16.51
CA HIS A 223 -23.66 0.31 -15.30
C HIS A 223 -22.47 0.64 -14.39
N ALA A 224 -21.29 0.94 -14.97
CA ALA A 224 -20.12 1.35 -14.20
C ALA A 224 -20.34 2.71 -13.49
N VAL A 225 -21.01 3.65 -14.16
CA VAL A 225 -21.35 4.95 -13.55
C VAL A 225 -22.40 4.77 -12.44
N GLU A 226 -23.44 3.98 -12.67
CA GLU A 226 -24.46 3.66 -11.65
C GLU A 226 -23.84 3.04 -10.40
N SER A 227 -22.96 2.05 -10.59
CA SER A 227 -22.23 1.41 -9.49
C SER A 227 -21.37 2.41 -8.71
N THR A 228 -20.77 3.38 -9.41
CA THR A 228 -19.98 4.45 -8.80
C THR A 228 -20.86 5.37 -7.95
N VAL A 229 -22.05 5.75 -8.43
CA VAL A 229 -22.99 6.59 -7.67
C VAL A 229 -23.43 5.90 -6.38
N VAL A 230 -23.70 4.59 -6.41
CA VAL A 230 -24.03 3.81 -5.20
C VAL A 230 -22.89 3.87 -4.18
N GLU A 231 -21.65 3.64 -4.63
CA GLU A 231 -20.49 3.63 -3.75
C GLU A 231 -20.19 5.03 -3.18
N TRP A 232 -20.29 6.09 -3.98
CA TRP A 232 -20.17 7.46 -3.49
C TRP A 232 -21.24 7.79 -2.48
N SER A 233 -22.49 7.39 -2.72
CA SER A 233 -23.58 7.59 -1.76
C SER A 233 -23.27 6.96 -0.41
N ARG A 234 -22.72 5.74 -0.40
CA ARG A 234 -22.30 5.04 0.81
C ARG A 234 -21.17 5.80 1.54
N GLN A 235 -20.14 6.23 0.82
CA GLN A 235 -19.00 6.95 1.41
C GLN A 235 -19.41 8.32 1.98
N ILE A 236 -20.20 9.08 1.22
CA ILE A 236 -20.67 10.41 1.63
C ILE A 236 -21.58 10.30 2.85
N ARG A 237 -22.53 9.36 2.86
CA ARG A 237 -23.40 9.15 4.02
C ARG A 237 -22.63 8.71 5.26
N ALA A 238 -21.53 7.96 5.11
CA ALA A 238 -20.66 7.65 6.24
C ALA A 238 -19.99 8.90 6.83
N VAL A 239 -19.56 9.85 5.99
CA VAL A 239 -19.06 11.15 6.45
C VAL A 239 -20.18 11.94 7.13
N LEU A 240 -21.36 12.02 6.51
CA LEU A 240 -22.50 12.76 7.06
C LEU A 240 -23.02 12.18 8.39
N ALA A 241 -22.96 10.87 8.56
CA ALA A 241 -23.34 10.18 9.80
C ALA A 241 -22.25 10.22 10.89
N SER A 242 -21.07 10.79 10.62
CA SER A 242 -20.03 10.94 11.65
C SER A 242 -20.52 11.84 12.78
N ASP A 243 -20.19 11.48 14.03
CA ASP A 243 -20.69 12.15 15.23
C ASP A 243 -19.53 12.36 16.21
N SER A 244 -19.40 13.58 16.74
CA SER A 244 -18.36 13.95 17.70
C SER A 244 -18.44 13.12 18.98
N ALA A 245 -19.64 12.66 19.37
CA ALA A 245 -19.83 11.84 20.54
C ALA A 245 -19.32 10.39 20.38
N GLN A 246 -18.89 9.96 19.20
CA GLN A 246 -18.35 8.61 18.99
C GLN A 246 -17.15 8.31 19.87
N ALA A 247 -16.22 9.27 20.03
CA ALA A 247 -15.04 9.10 20.88
C ALA A 247 -15.44 8.91 22.35
N LEU A 248 -16.41 9.69 22.83
CA LEU A 248 -16.95 9.57 24.19
C LEU A 248 -17.65 8.22 24.40
N ARG A 249 -18.46 7.78 23.44
CA ARG A 249 -19.15 6.48 23.48
C ARG A 249 -18.18 5.29 23.44
N ALA A 250 -17.01 5.45 22.82
CA ALA A 250 -15.94 4.47 22.81
C ALA A 250 -15.15 4.41 24.14
N GLY A 251 -15.54 5.19 25.16
CA GLY A 251 -14.88 5.23 26.47
C GLY A 251 -13.66 6.15 26.54
N ALA A 252 -13.42 6.97 25.52
CA ALA A 252 -12.39 8.01 25.59
C ALA A 252 -12.91 9.22 26.41
N HIS A 253 -11.98 10.09 26.80
CA HIS A 253 -12.28 11.33 27.52
C HIS A 253 -11.87 12.55 26.68
N PRO A 254 -12.55 12.82 25.54
CA PRO A 254 -12.24 13.97 24.71
C PRO A 254 -12.56 15.27 25.46
N GLY A 255 -11.63 16.24 25.41
CA GLY A 255 -11.88 17.59 25.91
C GLY A 255 -12.58 18.48 24.88
N PRO A 256 -13.01 19.71 25.24
CA PRO A 256 -13.74 20.61 24.34
C PRO A 256 -13.02 20.92 23.02
N ARG A 257 -11.67 20.90 23.00
CA ARG A 257 -10.89 21.09 21.77
C ARG A 257 -11.12 19.99 20.74
N ALA A 258 -11.33 18.74 21.19
CA ALA A 258 -11.56 17.62 20.28
C ALA A 258 -12.87 17.79 19.49
N GLU A 259 -13.89 18.42 20.07
CA GLU A 259 -15.12 18.75 19.37
C GLU A 259 -14.90 19.82 18.29
N LEU A 260 -14.14 20.87 18.60
CA LEU A 260 -13.78 21.89 17.61
C LEU A 260 -12.96 21.30 16.45
N GLU A 261 -11.98 20.45 16.76
CA GLU A 261 -11.17 19.73 15.77
C GLU A 261 -12.02 18.81 14.89
N PHE A 262 -12.96 18.07 15.49
CA PHE A 262 -13.91 17.23 14.75
C PHE A 262 -14.73 18.06 13.74
N TRP A 263 -15.34 19.16 14.18
CA TRP A 263 -16.18 19.98 13.30
C TRP A 263 -15.36 20.67 12.21
N SER A 264 -14.14 21.13 12.51
CA SER A 264 -13.21 21.67 11.50
C SER A 264 -12.86 20.62 10.45
N ALA A 265 -12.41 19.43 10.87
CA ALA A 265 -12.03 18.35 9.97
C ALA A 265 -13.21 17.88 9.12
N ARG A 266 -14.42 17.79 9.71
CA ARG A 266 -15.63 17.45 8.98
C ARG A 266 -16.01 18.49 7.93
N ALA A 267 -15.93 19.77 8.27
CA ALA A 267 -16.22 20.86 7.34
C ALA A 267 -15.25 20.86 6.14
N GLU A 268 -13.95 20.73 6.42
CA GLU A 268 -12.91 20.63 5.38
C GLU A 268 -13.13 19.41 4.47
N ASN A 269 -13.50 18.27 5.06
CA ASN A 269 -13.77 17.06 4.29
C ASN A 269 -15.02 17.20 3.39
N LEU A 270 -16.12 17.76 3.93
CA LEU A 270 -17.33 18.00 3.15
C LEU A 270 -17.09 19.02 2.02
N GLN A 271 -16.32 20.08 2.27
CA GLN A 271 -15.91 21.01 1.21
C GLN A 271 -15.11 20.30 0.13
N CYS A 272 -14.16 19.44 0.51
CA CYS A 272 -13.37 18.65 -0.45
C CYS A 272 -14.25 17.71 -1.29
N ILE A 273 -15.29 17.10 -0.69
CA ILE A 273 -16.25 16.28 -1.41
C ILE A 273 -17.08 17.13 -2.38
N ASP A 274 -17.57 18.30 -1.95
CA ASP A 274 -18.34 19.21 -2.82
C ASP A 274 -17.52 19.64 -4.04
N GLU A 275 -16.26 20.03 -3.83
CA GLU A 275 -15.34 20.39 -4.90
C GLU A 275 -15.14 19.22 -5.90
N GLN A 276 -15.01 17.99 -5.39
CA GLN A 276 -14.88 16.79 -6.22
C GLN A 276 -16.13 16.52 -7.08
N LEU A 277 -17.33 16.59 -6.46
CA LEU A 277 -18.61 16.40 -7.15
C LEU A 277 -18.86 17.45 -8.23
N ASN A 278 -18.33 18.67 -8.02
CA ASN A 278 -18.42 19.77 -8.96
C ASN A 278 -17.36 19.76 -10.08
N THR A 279 -16.45 18.77 -10.12
CA THR A 279 -15.45 18.71 -11.18
C THR A 279 -16.08 18.47 -12.56
N PRO A 280 -15.48 18.98 -13.66
CA PRO A 280 -15.96 18.71 -15.02
C PRO A 280 -16.08 17.21 -15.32
N ARG A 281 -15.19 16.39 -14.75
CA ARG A 281 -15.20 14.93 -14.95
C ARG A 281 -16.48 14.29 -14.42
N VAL A 282 -16.90 14.67 -13.22
CA VAL A 282 -18.12 14.18 -12.56
C VAL A 282 -19.37 14.70 -13.27
N ARG A 283 -19.40 15.97 -13.68
CA ARG A 283 -20.51 16.52 -14.47
C ARG A 283 -20.77 15.74 -15.76
N GLU A 284 -19.72 15.27 -16.43
CA GLU A 284 -19.87 14.40 -17.60
C GLU A 284 -20.44 13.02 -17.24
N LEU A 285 -20.07 12.43 -16.10
CA LEU A 285 -20.67 11.17 -15.65
C LEU A 285 -22.17 11.33 -15.39
N PHE A 286 -22.56 12.46 -14.80
CA PHE A 286 -23.98 12.78 -14.63
C PHE A 286 -24.71 12.87 -15.97
N ARG A 287 -24.12 13.51 -16.99
CA ARG A 287 -24.71 13.55 -18.35
C ARG A 287 -24.85 12.17 -18.98
N VAL A 288 -23.95 11.21 -18.66
CA VAL A 288 -24.09 9.81 -19.11
C VAL A 288 -25.36 9.20 -18.52
N LEU A 289 -25.60 9.41 -17.21
CA LEU A 289 -26.80 8.92 -16.54
C LEU A 289 -28.07 9.58 -17.07
N GLU A 290 -28.06 10.90 -17.28
CA GLU A 290 -29.20 11.65 -17.82
C GLU A 290 -29.60 11.16 -19.22
N ARG A 291 -28.63 10.99 -20.11
CA ARG A 291 -28.87 10.50 -21.48
C ARG A 291 -29.32 9.04 -21.52
N ALA A 292 -28.92 8.26 -20.53
CA ALA A 292 -29.35 6.87 -20.38
C ALA A 292 -30.69 6.75 -19.65
N GLU A 293 -31.31 7.87 -19.23
CA GLU A 293 -32.53 7.90 -18.42
C GLU A 293 -32.41 6.99 -17.17
N SER A 294 -31.23 6.98 -16.55
CA SER A 294 -30.92 6.10 -15.42
C SER A 294 -31.73 6.47 -14.18
N SER A 295 -32.23 5.44 -13.48
CA SER A 295 -32.92 5.58 -12.20
C SER A 295 -32.02 6.09 -11.05
N TYR A 296 -30.71 6.17 -11.27
CA TYR A 296 -29.75 6.69 -10.29
C TYR A 296 -29.54 8.20 -10.36
N CYS A 297 -30.11 8.91 -11.36
CA CYS A 297 -30.03 10.37 -11.44
C CYS A 297 -30.55 11.09 -10.18
N PRO A 298 -31.73 10.75 -9.62
CA PRO A 298 -32.23 11.37 -8.40
C PRO A 298 -31.31 11.11 -7.20
N ALA A 299 -30.78 9.89 -7.08
CA ALA A 299 -29.85 9.54 -6.00
C ALA A 299 -28.57 10.40 -6.07
N PHE A 300 -28.02 10.63 -7.28
CA PHE A 300 -26.88 11.51 -7.46
C PHE A 300 -27.18 12.97 -7.09
N GLN A 301 -28.35 13.48 -7.49
CA GLN A 301 -28.76 14.85 -7.13
C GLN A 301 -28.96 15.00 -5.62
N GLN A 302 -29.55 13.99 -4.97
CA GLN A 302 -29.74 13.96 -3.52
C GLN A 302 -28.40 14.04 -2.79
N ILE A 303 -27.41 13.22 -3.14
CA ILE A 303 -26.11 13.27 -2.44
C ILE A 303 -25.39 14.61 -2.62
N CYS A 304 -25.53 15.27 -3.78
CA CYS A 304 -24.99 16.61 -3.98
C CYS A 304 -25.66 17.64 -3.05
N GLN A 305 -26.99 17.53 -2.86
CA GLN A 305 -27.72 18.39 -1.93
C GLN A 305 -27.36 18.10 -0.46
N GLU A 306 -27.22 16.83 -0.09
CA GLU A 306 -26.82 16.41 1.25
C GLU A 306 -25.43 16.95 1.62
N VAL A 307 -24.49 16.92 0.67
CA VAL A 307 -23.14 17.50 0.85
C VAL A 307 -23.21 19.02 0.99
N ALA A 308 -23.94 19.70 0.10
CA ALA A 308 -24.06 21.16 0.11
C ALA A 308 -24.72 21.70 1.40
N THR A 309 -25.65 20.94 1.98
CA THR A 309 -26.33 21.30 3.24
C THR A 309 -25.61 20.77 4.49
N GLY A 310 -24.65 19.84 4.32
CA GLY A 310 -23.94 19.17 5.40
C GLY A 310 -24.79 18.21 6.24
N LYS A 311 -25.98 17.83 5.75
CA LYS A 311 -26.98 17.01 6.45
C LYS A 311 -27.55 15.93 5.53
N CYS A 312 -27.88 14.77 6.09
CA CYS A 312 -28.72 13.80 5.37
C CYS A 312 -30.12 14.40 5.18
N VAL A 313 -30.68 14.23 3.99
CA VAL A 313 -32.07 14.59 3.71
C VAL A 313 -32.89 13.32 3.96
N ASP A 314 -33.69 13.33 5.02
CA ASP A 314 -34.61 12.24 5.38
C ASP A 314 -35.79 12.12 4.39
#